data_AF-A0AA86PNI5-F1
#
_entry.id   AF-A0AA86PNI5-F1
#
_cell.length_a   1.000
_cell.length_b   1.000
_cell.length_c   1.000
_cell.angle_alpha   90.00
_cell.angle_beta   90.00
_cell.angle_gamma   90.00
#
_symmetry.space_group_name_H-M   'P 1'
#
loop_
_entity.id
_entity.type
_entity.pdbx_description
1 polymer ?
#
loop_
_entity_poly.entity_id
_entity_poly.type
_entity_poly.pdbx_seq_one_letter_code
_entity_poly.pdbx_strand_id
1 'polypeptide(L)'
;MNKQFTKKMHLNFNILQEIHHYAHEINRIKNKCNRVQSDRWSKAEDALLFDTVQIIGRRNCDAIAALIGSKTATQVYQRLRYLRERINNLSIKVDQNSDLLQ
;
A
#
# COMPACT_ATOMS: atom_id res chain seq x y z
N MET A 1 23.09 -47.82 -22.60
CA MET A 1 23.36 -46.65 -21.73
C MET A 1 22.06 -46.24 -21.06
N ASN A 2 22.06 -46.24 -19.73
CA ASN A 2 21.00 -45.76 -18.84
C ASN A 2 20.59 -44.31 -19.22
N LYS A 3 19.34 -43.87 -19.06
CA LYS A 3 18.58 -43.93 -17.81
C LYS A 3 17.09 -43.94 -18.12
N GLN A 4 16.42 -45.06 -17.85
CA GLN A 4 14.98 -45.00 -17.56
C GLN A 4 14.84 -44.14 -16.30
N PHE A 5 14.41 -42.90 -16.46
CA PHE A 5 14.07 -42.05 -15.34
C PHE A 5 12.91 -42.74 -14.60
N THR A 6 13.16 -43.17 -13.37
CA THR A 6 12.20 -43.97 -12.61
C THR A 6 10.89 -43.21 -12.46
N LYS A 7 9.73 -43.88 -12.56
CA LYS A 7 8.40 -43.24 -12.45
C LYS A 7 8.26 -42.36 -11.18
N LYS A 8 8.95 -42.75 -10.09
CA LYS A 8 9.06 -41.98 -8.85
C LYS A 8 9.79 -40.63 -9.03
N MET A 9 10.84 -40.56 -9.85
CA MET A 9 11.51 -39.30 -10.21
C MET A 9 10.69 -38.42 -11.16
N HIS A 10 9.96 -39.00 -12.13
CA HIS A 10 9.06 -38.23 -12.99
C HIS A 10 7.87 -37.64 -12.22
N LEU A 11 7.29 -38.39 -11.29
CA LEU A 11 6.22 -37.89 -10.42
C LEU A 11 6.74 -36.76 -9.50
N ASN A 12 7.93 -36.93 -8.92
CA ASN A 12 8.56 -35.88 -8.11
C ASN A 12 8.87 -34.62 -8.95
N PHE A 13 9.34 -34.76 -10.19
CA PHE A 13 9.59 -33.62 -11.08
C PHE A 13 8.29 -32.87 -11.44
N ASN A 14 7.21 -33.59 -11.74
CA ASN A 14 5.90 -32.98 -12.01
C ASN A 14 5.31 -32.28 -10.78
N ILE A 15 5.40 -32.89 -9.60
CA ILE A 15 4.95 -32.27 -8.34
C ILE A 15 5.74 -30.98 -8.07
N LEU A 16 7.05 -30.97 -8.31
CA LEU A 16 7.88 -29.78 -8.13
C LEU A 16 7.53 -28.65 -9.12
N GLN A 17 7.24 -28.98 -10.38
CA GLN A 17 6.79 -28.00 -11.38
C GLN A 17 5.44 -27.40 -11.02
N GLU A 18 4.52 -28.23 -10.53
CA GLU A 18 3.18 -27.82 -10.09
C GLU A 18 3.26 -26.92 -8.84
N ILE A 19 4.05 -27.30 -7.84
CA ILE A 19 4.31 -26.46 -6.65
C ILE A 19 4.91 -25.11 -7.06
N HIS A 20 5.88 -25.10 -7.98
CA HIS A 20 6.49 -23.85 -8.45
C HIS A 20 5.48 -22.96 -9.18
N HIS A 21 4.60 -23.55 -10.00
CA HIS A 21 3.51 -22.84 -10.66
C HIS A 21 2.55 -22.19 -9.66
N TYR A 22 2.07 -22.95 -8.68
CA TYR A 22 1.19 -22.44 -7.63
C TYR A 22 1.87 -21.33 -6.81
N ALA A 23 3.14 -21.50 -6.44
CA ALA A 23 3.89 -20.47 -5.70
C ALA A 23 4.03 -19.17 -6.52
N HIS A 24 4.32 -19.28 -7.81
CA HIS A 24 4.40 -18.12 -8.70
C HIS A 24 3.04 -17.43 -8.85
N GLU A 25 1.95 -18.18 -8.96
CA GLU A 25 0.60 -17.63 -9.08
C GLU A 25 0.13 -16.93 -7.80
N ILE A 26 0.42 -17.51 -6.62
CA ILE A 26 0.20 -16.86 -5.32
C ILE A 26 0.95 -15.53 -5.26
N ASN A 27 2.23 -15.51 -5.66
CA ASN A 27 3.02 -14.28 -5.69
C ASN A 27 2.48 -13.25 -6.68
N ARG A 28 2.00 -13.70 -7.85
CA ARG A 28 1.35 -12.83 -8.85
C ARG A 28 0.08 -12.18 -8.29
N ILE A 29 -0.76 -12.96 -7.60
CA ILE A 29 -2.00 -12.45 -6.99
C ILE A 29 -1.68 -11.45 -5.87
N LYS A 30 -0.75 -11.79 -4.97
CA LYS A 30 -0.28 -10.88 -3.91
C LYS A 30 0.23 -9.56 -4.48
N ASN A 31 1.08 -9.62 -5.51
CA ASN A 31 1.64 -8.43 -6.16
C ASN A 31 0.61 -7.62 -6.95
N LYS A 32 -0.50 -8.22 -7.39
CA LYS A 32 -1.61 -7.51 -8.05
C LYS A 32 -2.45 -6.72 -7.04
N CYS A 33 -2.84 -7.34 -5.91
CA CYS A 33 -3.61 -6.67 -4.86
C CYS A 33 -2.83 -5.52 -4.22
N ASN A 34 -1.52 -5.70 -3.98
CA ASN A 34 -0.65 -4.64 -3.45
C ASN A 34 -0.65 -3.39 -4.34
N ARG A 35 -0.60 -3.54 -5.68
CA ARG A 35 -0.64 -2.41 -6.61
C ARG A 35 -2.00 -1.70 -6.64
N VAL A 36 -3.09 -2.43 -6.49
CA VAL A 36 -4.44 -1.83 -6.48
C VAL A 36 -4.71 -1.06 -5.18
N GLN A 37 -4.17 -1.52 -4.04
CA GLN A 37 -4.27 -0.82 -2.76
C GLN A 37 -3.29 0.36 -2.64
N SER A 38 -2.18 0.35 -3.39
CA SER A 38 -1.23 1.47 -3.34
C SER A 38 -1.79 2.77 -3.93
N ASP A 39 -2.78 2.69 -4.83
CA ASP A 39 -3.34 3.86 -5.53
C ASP A 39 -4.50 4.54 -4.78
N ARG A 40 -5.17 3.84 -3.86
CA ARG A 40 -6.31 4.39 -3.11
C ARG A 40 -5.98 4.49 -1.62
N TRP A 41 -6.19 5.67 -1.06
CA TRP A 41 -6.14 5.90 0.38
C TRP A 41 -7.50 5.56 0.99
N SER A 42 -7.52 4.57 1.87
CA SER A 42 -8.69 4.27 2.69
C SER A 42 -8.79 5.23 3.89
N LYS A 43 -9.99 5.33 4.48
CA LYS A 43 -10.19 6.14 5.70
C LYS A 43 -9.34 5.64 6.88
N ALA A 44 -9.11 4.32 6.98
CA ALA A 44 -8.27 3.74 8.01
C ALA A 44 -6.79 4.11 7.82
N GLU A 45 -6.30 4.09 6.58
CA GLU A 45 -4.94 4.53 6.26
C GLU A 45 -4.76 6.04 6.50
N ASP A 46 -5.75 6.87 6.18
CA ASP A 46 -5.70 8.31 6.49
C ASP A 46 -5.70 8.58 8.00
N ALA A 47 -6.47 7.82 8.79
CA ALA A 47 -6.48 7.93 10.25
C ALA A 47 -5.12 7.54 10.82
N LEU A 48 -4.58 6.38 10.41
CA LEU A 48 -3.25 5.94 10.82
C LEU A 48 -2.16 6.93 10.40
N LEU A 49 -2.26 7.51 9.20
CA LEU A 49 -1.36 8.56 8.73
C LEU A 49 -1.40 9.79 9.65
N PHE A 50 -2.59 10.24 10.06
CA PHE A 50 -2.75 11.38 10.94
C PHE A 50 -2.13 11.13 12.32
N ASP A 51 -2.44 9.99 12.93
CA ASP A 51 -1.92 9.60 14.25
C ASP A 51 -0.39 9.50 14.22
N THR A 52 0.16 8.87 13.18
CA THR A 52 1.61 8.69 13.03
C THR A 52 2.32 10.03 12.80
N VAL A 53 1.71 10.94 12.02
CA VAL A 53 2.24 12.30 11.83
C VAL A 53 2.21 13.11 13.12
N GLN A 54 1.23 12.89 13.99
CA GLN A 54 1.17 13.56 15.30
C GLN A 54 2.31 13.10 16.22
N ILE A 55 2.69 11.82 16.16
CA ILE A 55 3.74 11.23 17.00
C ILE A 55 5.15 11.54 16.46
N ILE A 56 5.38 11.25 15.18
CA ILE A 56 6.73 11.24 14.57
C ILE A 56 7.03 12.57 13.87
N GLY A 57 6.00 13.33 13.53
CA GLY A 57 6.11 14.54 12.73
C GLY A 57 6.15 14.25 11.22
N ARG A 58 5.63 15.20 10.42
CA ARG A 58 5.46 15.03 8.96
C ARG A 58 6.76 14.87 8.15
N ARG A 59 7.93 15.14 8.74
CA ARG A 59 9.22 15.11 8.02
C ARG A 59 9.72 13.70 7.77
N ASN A 60 9.33 12.73 8.60
CA ASN A 60 9.81 11.35 8.53
C ASN A 60 8.86 10.47 7.71
N CYS A 61 8.69 10.82 6.43
CA CYS A 61 7.79 10.09 5.52
C CYS A 61 8.19 8.61 5.35
N ASP A 62 9.49 8.29 5.41
CA ASP A 62 9.98 6.91 5.33
C ASP A 62 9.54 6.07 6.54
N ALA A 63 9.67 6.63 7.75
CA ALA A 63 9.22 5.96 8.97
C ALA A 63 7.70 5.79 8.99
N ILE A 64 6.95 6.80 8.53
CA ILE A 64 5.49 6.73 8.41
C ILE A 64 5.07 5.65 7.40
N ALA A 65 5.74 5.59 6.25
CA ALA A 65 5.48 4.58 5.22
C ALA A 65 5.75 3.16 5.73
N ALA A 66 6.83 2.95 6.49
CA ALA A 66 7.13 1.68 7.13
C ALA A 66 6.04 1.25 8.13
N LEU A 67 5.46 2.21 8.86
CA LEU A 67 4.37 1.96 9.82
C LEU A 67 3.06 1.61 9.14
N ILE A 68 2.73 2.27 8.03
CA ILE A 68 1.53 1.99 7.23
C ILE A 68 1.68 0.66 6.48
N GLY A 69 2.91 0.30 6.08
CA GLY A 69 3.28 -0.98 5.46
C GLY A 69 2.79 -1.17 4.02
N SER A 70 1.72 -0.48 3.61
CA SER A 70 1.12 -0.56 2.27
C SER A 70 1.51 0.58 1.33
N LYS A 71 2.21 1.61 1.83
CA LYS A 71 2.49 2.85 1.11
C LYS A 71 3.98 3.14 1.04
N THR A 72 4.40 3.82 -0.03
CA THR A 72 5.76 4.35 -0.16
C THR A 72 5.86 5.75 0.45
N ALA A 73 7.07 6.17 0.82
CA ALA A 73 7.30 7.52 1.36
C ALA A 73 6.82 8.63 0.41
N THR A 74 6.97 8.44 -0.90
CA THR A 74 6.47 9.37 -1.92
C THR A 74 4.95 9.48 -1.89
N GLN A 75 4.24 8.35 -1.77
CA GLN A 75 2.78 8.34 -1.66
C GLN A 75 2.30 9.02 -0.38
N VAL A 76 2.98 8.78 0.74
CA VAL A 76 2.72 9.45 2.02
C VAL A 76 2.87 10.97 1.88
N TYR A 77 3.99 11.44 1.31
CA TYR A 77 4.23 12.87 1.11
C TYR A 77 3.16 13.53 0.23
N GLN A 78 2.81 12.90 -0.90
CA GLN A 78 1.76 13.40 -1.80
C GLN A 78 0.41 13.48 -1.07
N ARG A 79 0.07 12.48 -0.26
CA ARG A 79 -1.18 12.48 0.51
C ARG A 79 -1.21 13.60 1.54
N LEU A 80 -0.12 13.81 2.28
CA LEU A 80 -0.03 14.88 3.28
C LEU A 80 -0.18 16.26 2.67
N ARG A 81 0.44 16.49 1.50
CA ARG A 81 0.26 17.74 0.75
C ARG A 81 -1.20 17.96 0.37
N TYR A 82 -1.85 16.95 -0.21
CA TYR A 82 -3.26 17.01 -0.58
C TYR A 82 -4.18 17.29 0.62
N LEU A 83 -3.98 16.58 1.74
CA LEU A 83 -4.80 16.78 2.95
C LEU A 83 -4.63 18.18 3.53
N ARG A 84 -3.40 18.71 3.54
CA ARG A 84 -3.12 20.09 3.99
C ARG A 84 -3.81 21.13 3.12
N GLU A 85 -3.69 21.02 1.80
CA GLU A 85 -4.36 21.94 0.86
C GLU A 85 -5.89 21.85 1.03
N ARG A 86 -6.43 20.65 1.26
CA ARG A 86 -7.86 20.44 1.48
C ARG A 86 -8.36 21.09 2.77
N ILE A 87 -7.62 20.96 3.88
CA ILE A 87 -7.95 21.61 5.16
C ILE A 87 -7.90 23.13 5.02
N ASN A 88 -6.84 23.67 4.41
CA ASN A 88 -6.71 25.11 4.20
C ASN A 88 -7.88 25.66 3.36
N ASN A 89 -8.25 24.97 2.28
CA ASN A 89 -9.38 25.36 1.44
C ASN A 89 -10.74 25.26 2.15
N LEU A 90 -10.87 24.36 3.15
CA LEU A 90 -12.06 24.27 3.99
C LEU A 90 -12.12 25.41 5.00
N SER A 91 -11.02 25.75 5.66
CA SER A 91 -10.95 26.90 6.58
C SER A 91 -11.32 28.21 5.90
N ILE A 92 -10.76 28.47 4.71
CA ILE A 92 -11.07 29.69 3.93
C ILE A 92 -12.58 29.81 3.64
N LYS A 93 -13.27 28.69 3.39
CA LYS A 93 -14.70 28.70 3.11
C LYS A 93 -15.57 28.91 4.35
N VAL A 94 -15.12 28.49 5.53
CA VAL A 94 -15.87 28.71 6.77
C VAL A 94 -15.81 30.19 7.14
N ASP A 95 -14.62 30.79 7.04
CA ASP A 95 -14.40 32.21 7.35
C ASP A 95 -15.21 33.13 6.40
N GLN A 96 -15.34 32.77 5.13
CA GLN A 96 -16.18 33.50 4.16
C GLN A 96 -17.69 33.35 4.39
N ASN A 97 -18.13 32.28 5.05
CA ASN A 97 -19.56 32.07 5.34
C ASN A 97 -19.99 32.74 6.66
N SER A 98 -19.06 33.04 7.58
CA SER A 98 -19.37 33.78 8.81
C SER A 98 -19.56 35.28 8.60
N ASP A 99 -18.95 35.85 7.55
CA ASP A 99 -19.07 37.28 7.21
C ASP A 99 -20.42 37.64 6.56
N LEU A 100 -21.26 36.65 6.24
CA LEU A 100 -22.60 36.82 5.65
C LEU A 100 -23.75 36.73 6.67
N LEU A 101 -23.44 36.63 7.97
CA LEU A 101 -24.41 36.58 9.07
C LEU A 101 -24.35 37.82 9.99
N GLN A 102 -23.95 38.98 9.45
CA GLN A 102 -24.19 40.31 10.07
C GLN A 102 -25.33 41.02 9.36
#